data_AF-A0A537FUY7-F1
#
_entry.id   AF-A0A537FUY7-F1
#
_cell.length_a   1.000
_cell.length_b   1.000
_cell.length_c   1.000
_cell.angle_alpha   90.00
_cell.angle_beta   90.00
_cell.angle_gamma   90.00
#
_symmetry.space_group_name_H-M   'P 1'
#
loop_
_entity.id
_entity.type
_entity.pdbx_description
1 polymer ?
#
loop_
_entity_poly.entity_id
_entity_poly.type
_entity_poly.pdbx_seq_one_letter_code
_entity_poly.pdbx_strand_id
1 'polypeptide(L)'
;MTGRFIVIEGIDQSGKETQTRLLARRLKWDGHKTEKLSYPIYNSFSGREIAAFLDGKRSYPHQVLHMLYSLNRWESLEKLRELLR
;
A
#
# COMPACT_ATOMS: atom_id res chain seq x y z
N MET A 1 7.94 5.21 -22.24
CA MET A 1 6.92 6.02 -21.54
C MET A 1 6.90 5.55 -20.10
N THR A 2 7.04 6.45 -19.13
CA THR A 2 6.95 6.09 -17.70
C THR A 2 5.50 5.81 -17.31
N GLY A 3 5.27 4.80 -16.47
CA GLY A 3 3.96 4.50 -15.90
C GLY A 3 3.45 5.67 -15.04
N ARG A 4 2.12 5.71 -14.82
CA ARG A 4 1.51 6.68 -13.90
C ARG A 4 1.32 6.04 -12.53
N PHE A 5 1.65 6.78 -11.48
CA PHE A 5 1.38 6.40 -10.10
C PHE A 5 0.17 7.17 -9.57
N ILE A 6 -0.89 6.45 -9.20
CA ILE A 6 -2.15 7.01 -8.71
C ILE A 6 -2.36 6.51 -7.28
N VAL A 7 -2.64 7.42 -6.35
CA VAL A 7 -2.89 7.11 -4.93
C VAL A 7 -4.32 7.50 -4.59
N ILE A 8 -5.03 6.62 -3.88
CA ILE A 8 -6.38 6.87 -3.36
C ILE A 8 -6.33 6.87 -1.84
N GLU A 9 -6.54 8.04 -1.24
CA GLU A 9 -6.54 8.27 0.21
C GLU A 9 -7.95 8.59 0.74
N GLY A 10 -8.09 8.55 2.06
CA GLY A 10 -9.35 8.84 2.75
C GLY A 10 -9.48 8.15 4.10
N ILE A 11 -10.52 8.51 4.85
CA ILE A 11 -10.82 7.92 6.17
C ILE A 11 -11.27 6.46 6.07
N ASP A 12 -11.34 5.78 7.21
CA ASP A 12 -11.86 4.42 7.26
C ASP A 12 -13.29 4.35 6.71
N GLN A 13 -13.58 3.27 6.00
CA GLN A 13 -14.85 3.05 5.31
C GLN A 13 -15.22 4.07 4.21
N SER A 14 -14.31 4.96 3.78
CA SER A 14 -14.56 5.89 2.67
C SER A 14 -14.63 5.25 1.27
N GLY A 15 -14.46 3.93 1.17
CA GLY A 15 -14.55 3.19 -0.09
C GLY A 15 -13.25 3.09 -0.91
N LYS A 16 -12.08 3.44 -0.32
CA LYS A 16 -10.76 3.40 -0.99
C LYS A 16 -10.50 2.09 -1.73
N GLU A 17 -10.61 0.94 -1.05
CA GLU A 17 -10.34 -0.37 -1.68
C GLU A 17 -11.30 -0.66 -2.84
N THR A 18 -12.58 -0.31 -2.67
CA THR A 18 -13.58 -0.46 -3.72
C THR A 18 -13.22 0.38 -4.95
N GLN A 19 -12.85 1.65 -4.75
CA GLN A 19 -12.50 2.54 -5.85
C GLN A 19 -11.18 2.13 -6.52
N THR A 20 -10.16 1.74 -5.76
CA THR A 20 -8.88 1.23 -6.30
C THR A 20 -9.12 -0.01 -7.17
N ARG A 21 -9.97 -0.95 -6.72
CA ARG A 21 -10.32 -2.14 -7.49
C ARG A 21 -11.09 -1.82 -8.77
N LEU A 22 -12.07 -0.91 -8.70
CA LEU A 22 -12.87 -0.51 -9.88
C LEU A 22 -12.01 0.21 -10.91
N LEU A 23 -11.18 1.17 -10.48
CA LEU A 23 -10.25 1.88 -11.34
C LEU A 23 -9.26 0.92 -12.03
N ALA A 24 -8.62 0.03 -11.25
CA ALA A 24 -7.67 -0.93 -11.81
C ALA A 24 -8.33 -1.87 -12.83
N ARG A 25 -9.56 -2.33 -12.56
CA ARG A 25 -10.33 -3.16 -13.50
C ARG A 25 -10.63 -2.40 -14.78
N ARG A 26 -11.02 -1.13 -14.68
CA ARG A 26 -11.34 -0.29 -15.84
C ARG A 26 -10.09 -0.04 -16.69
N LEU A 27 -8.97 0.32 -16.08
CA LEU A 27 -7.72 0.56 -16.81
C LEU A 27 -7.22 -0.71 -17.54
N LYS A 28 -7.34 -1.88 -16.90
CA LYS A 28 -7.04 -3.17 -17.55
C LYS A 28 -7.96 -3.44 -18.75
N TRP A 29 -9.26 -3.15 -18.61
CA TRP A 29 -10.23 -3.29 -19.69
C TRP A 29 -9.91 -2.37 -20.88
N ASP A 30 -9.45 -1.15 -20.60
CA ASP A 30 -9.03 -0.19 -21.62
C ASP A 30 -7.63 -0.50 -22.22
N GLY A 31 -7.01 -1.63 -21.87
CA GLY A 31 -5.74 -2.09 -22.44
C GLY A 31 -4.48 -1.58 -21.75
N HIS A 32 -4.60 -0.94 -20.58
CA HIS A 32 -3.44 -0.44 -19.83
C HIS A 32 -2.86 -1.50 -18.90
N LYS A 33 -1.54 -1.73 -18.98
CA LYS A 33 -0.80 -2.49 -17.95
C LYS A 33 -0.98 -1.78 -16.61
N THR A 34 -1.61 -2.48 -15.66
CA THR A 34 -2.05 -1.89 -14.39
C THR A 34 -1.77 -2.84 -13.24
N GLU A 35 -1.06 -2.38 -12.23
CA GLU A 35 -0.83 -3.12 -10.98
C GLU A 35 -1.45 -2.38 -9.80
N LYS A 36 -1.83 -3.12 -8.76
CA LYS A 36 -2.35 -2.57 -7.50
C LYS A 36 -1.33 -2.77 -6.38
N LEU A 37 -1.16 -1.74 -5.55
CA LEU A 37 -0.45 -1.82 -4.28
C LEU A 37 -1.35 -1.28 -3.18
N SER A 38 -1.38 -1.97 -2.04
CA SER A 38 -2.13 -1.55 -0.86
C SER A 38 -1.19 -1.53 0.34
N TYR A 39 -1.21 -0.44 1.10
CA TYR A 39 -0.42 -0.29 2.32
C TYR A 39 -1.34 -0.35 3.54
N PRO A 40 -0.91 -0.99 4.65
CA PRO A 40 0.37 -1.67 4.82
C PRO A 40 0.51 -2.98 4.03
N ILE A 41 1.72 -3.30 3.59
CA ILE A 41 2.06 -4.60 2.98
C ILE A 41 2.37 -5.58 4.10
N TYR A 42 1.36 -6.30 4.59
CA TYR A 42 1.47 -7.17 5.77
C TYR A 42 2.44 -8.35 5.65
N ASN A 43 2.85 -8.72 4.43
CA ASN A 43 3.82 -9.79 4.22
C ASN A 43 5.29 -9.33 4.38
N SER A 44 5.56 -8.04 4.51
CA SER A 44 6.92 -7.55 4.77
C SER A 44 7.30 -7.68 6.25
N PHE A 45 8.56 -7.43 6.60
CA PHE A 45 8.98 -7.43 8.01
C PHE A 45 8.21 -6.38 8.79
N SER A 46 8.26 -5.11 8.36
CA SER A 46 7.53 -4.03 9.04
C SER A 46 6.01 -4.24 9.01
N GLY A 47 5.48 -4.86 7.95
CA GLY A 47 4.06 -5.17 7.83
C GLY A 47 3.57 -6.14 8.89
N ARG A 48 4.35 -7.19 9.18
CA ARG A 48 4.04 -8.14 10.27
C ARG A 48 4.05 -7.45 11.64
N GLU A 49 4.95 -6.49 11.83
CA GLU A 49 5.03 -5.71 13.07
C GLU A 49 3.82 -4.78 13.26
N ILE A 50 3.40 -4.12 12.19
CA ILE A 50 2.17 -3.30 12.17
C ILE A 50 0.95 -4.18 12.45
N ALA A 51 0.83 -5.35 11.80
CA ALA A 51 -0.26 -6.29 12.05
C ALA A 51 -0.30 -6.75 13.51
N ALA A 52 0.84 -7.12 14.09
CA ALA A 52 0.91 -7.53 15.48
C ALA A 52 0.51 -6.41 16.46
N PHE A 53 0.83 -5.16 16.14
CA PHE A 53 0.35 -4.00 16.90
C PHE A 53 -1.18 -3.83 16.79
N LEU A 54 -1.74 -3.88 15.57
CA LEU A 54 -3.18 -3.74 15.34
C LEU A 54 -3.99 -4.87 15.98
N ASP A 55 -3.43 -6.08 16.04
CA ASP A 55 -4.00 -7.25 16.71
C ASP A 55 -3.87 -7.19 18.25
N GLY A 56 -3.20 -6.18 18.81
CA GLY A 56 -2.92 -6.06 20.25
C GLY A 56 -1.87 -7.03 20.79
N LYS A 57 -1.15 -7.74 19.92
CA LYS A 57 -0.08 -8.69 20.28
C LYS A 57 1.25 -8.01 20.59
N ARG A 58 1.44 -6.76 20.15
CA ARG A 58 2.60 -5.92 20.46
C ARG A 58 2.16 -4.52 20.82
N SER A 59 2.97 -3.84 21.63
CA SER A 59 2.79 -2.42 21.97
C SER A 59 4.01 -1.63 21.55
N TYR A 60 3.78 -0.48 20.92
CA TYR A 60 4.82 0.42 20.44
C TYR A 60 4.51 1.86 20.85
N PRO A 61 5.53 2.66 21.19
CA PRO A 61 5.37 4.11 21.19
C PRO A 61 4.94 4.61 19.82
N HIS A 62 4.13 5.67 19.77
CA HIS A 62 3.60 6.24 18.53
C HIS A 62 4.70 6.57 17.50
N GLN A 63 5.86 7.01 17.96
CA GLN A 63 7.02 7.32 17.13
C GLN A 63 7.58 6.07 16.43
N VAL A 64 7.66 4.95 17.15
CA VAL A 64 8.12 3.67 16.59
C VAL A 64 7.10 3.15 15.58
N LEU A 65 5.81 3.21 15.90
CA LEU A 65 4.75 2.82 14.98
C LEU A 65 4.79 3.66 13.69
N HIS A 66 4.95 4.98 13.81
CA HIS A 66 5.11 5.88 12.66
C HIS A 66 6.30 5.48 11.77
N MET A 67 7.45 5.17 12.38
CA MET A 67 8.63 4.70 11.66
C MET A 67 8.39 3.36 10.96
N LEU A 68 7.66 2.42 11.57
CA LEU A 68 7.29 1.15 10.94
C LEU A 68 6.42 1.37 9.69
N TYR A 69 5.42 2.27 9.75
CA TYR A 69 4.62 2.62 8.56
C TYR A 69 5.45 3.27 7.45
N SER A 70 6.44 4.10 7.80
CA SER A 70 7.37 4.68 6.83
C SER A 70 8.25 3.61 6.19
N LEU A 71 8.87 2.75 7.01
CA LEU A 71 9.69 1.63 6.56
C LEU A 71 8.91 0.70 5.62
N ASN A 72 7.64 0.43 5.90
CA ASN A 72 6.79 -0.42 5.06
C ASN A 72 6.68 0.06 3.61
N ARG A 73 6.64 1.38 3.40
CA ARG A 73 6.63 1.97 2.04
C ARG A 73 8.01 1.85 1.40
N TRP A 74 9.07 2.14 2.15
CA TRP A 74 10.45 2.03 1.67
C TRP A 74 10.85 0.61 1.26
N GLU A 75 10.39 -0.42 1.99
CA GLU A 75 10.63 -1.84 1.64
C GLU A 75 10.12 -2.20 0.23
N SER A 76 9.08 -1.52 -0.26
CA SER A 76 8.51 -1.75 -1.59
C SER A 76 8.99 -0.80 -2.68
N LEU A 77 9.90 0.13 -2.37
CA LEU A 77 10.29 1.20 -3.30
C LEU A 77 10.88 0.66 -4.60
N GLU A 78 11.77 -0.34 -4.54
CA GLU A 78 12.38 -0.91 -5.73
C GLU A 78 11.34 -1.60 -6.62
N LYS A 79 10.42 -2.37 -6.02
CA LYS A 79 9.29 -2.97 -6.74
C LYS A 79 8.41 -1.90 -7.40
N LEU A 80 8.10 -0.81 -6.70
CA LEU A 80 7.32 0.30 -7.28
C LEU A 80 8.07 0.92 -8.47
N ARG A 81 9.38 1.14 -8.36
CA ARG A 81 10.22 1.67 -9.44
C ARG A 81 10.23 0.75 -10.66
N GLU A 82 10.30 -0.56 -10.46
CA GLU A 82 10.20 -1.56 -11.55
C GLU A 82 8.85 -1.53 -12.25
N LEU A 83 7.75 -1.37 -11.49
CA LEU A 83 6.40 -1.29 -12.05
C LEU A 83 6.14 -0.03 -12.88
N LEU A 84 6.89 1.05 -12.62
CA LEU A 84 6.77 2.33 -13.34
C LEU A 84 7.67 2.45 -14.57
N ARG A 85 8.58 1.50 -14.77
CA ARG A 85 9.39 1.39 -15.99
C ARG A 85 8.59 0.76 -17.12
#